data_AF-A0A3M1AXG5-F1
#
_entry.id   AF-A0A3M1AXG5-F1
#
_cell.length_a   1.000
_cell.length_b   1.000
_cell.length_c   1.000
_cell.angle_alpha   90.00
_cell.angle_beta   90.00
_cell.angle_gamma   90.00
#
_symmetry.space_group_name_H-M   'P 1'
#
loop_
_entity.id
_entity.type
_entity.pdbx_description
1 polymer ?
#
loop_
_entity_poly.entity_id
_entity_poly.type
_entity_poly.pdbx_seq_one_letter_code
_entity_poly.pdbx_strand_id
1 'polypeptide(L)'
;MGAVSTTFMAGVLSIRKGIGKPIGSLTQMGTIRLGKRTEHRVPLIKDFVPLADLNDLVFGGWDIFEENAYQSALNAGVLDRKDLLDVKDELEQIKPMPAVFDPEYVKKLHGTYVKKGKNKMDLAEQLREDIRNFKQENNLDRLIMVWCGSTEVYLEPHEVHQSLEKFEKAMVENHPAIAPSMIYAYASLKEGVPYA
;
A
#
# COMPACT_ATOMS: atom_id res chain seq x y z
N MET A 1 -5.72 -5.15 1.92
CA MET A 1 -6.67 -4.22 1.32
C MET A 1 -7.87 -3.96 2.24
N GLY A 2 -7.77 -2.92 3.07
CA GLY A 2 -8.88 -2.40 3.89
C GLY A 2 -9.53 -1.15 3.31
N ALA A 3 -10.40 -0.52 4.09
CA ALA A 3 -11.22 0.63 3.72
C ALA A 3 -10.44 1.76 3.03
N VAL A 4 -9.28 2.17 3.57
CA VAL A 4 -8.46 3.26 2.99
C VAL A 4 -7.96 2.88 1.60
N SER A 5 -7.34 1.70 1.47
CA SER A 5 -6.78 1.25 0.20
C SER A 5 -7.84 1.06 -0.88
N THR A 6 -8.98 0.43 -0.56
CA THR A 6 -10.02 0.15 -1.56
C THR A 6 -10.79 1.39 -1.95
N THR A 7 -11.01 2.34 -1.03
CA THR A 7 -11.59 3.66 -1.35
C THR A 7 -10.66 4.45 -2.27
N PHE A 8 -9.34 4.42 -2.01
CA PHE A 8 -8.36 5.06 -2.89
C PHE A 8 -8.36 4.45 -4.29
N MET A 9 -8.30 3.12 -4.39
CA MET A 9 -8.36 2.39 -5.67
C MET A 9 -9.64 2.74 -6.44
N ALA A 10 -10.81 2.61 -5.81
CA ALA A 10 -12.10 2.93 -6.41
C ALA A 10 -12.16 4.40 -6.87
N GLY A 11 -11.70 5.33 -6.04
CA GLY A 11 -11.65 6.75 -6.37
C GLY A 11 -10.79 7.03 -7.61
N VAL A 12 -9.59 6.44 -7.68
CA VAL A 12 -8.70 6.57 -8.85
C VAL A 12 -9.37 6.02 -10.10
N LEU A 13 -9.93 4.82 -10.05
CA LEU A 13 -10.61 4.20 -11.20
C LEU A 13 -11.80 5.04 -11.68
N SER A 14 -12.59 5.61 -10.76
CA SER A 14 -13.70 6.49 -11.09
C SER A 14 -13.22 7.80 -11.75
N ILE A 15 -12.09 8.35 -11.30
CA ILE A 15 -11.51 9.56 -11.92
C ILE A 15 -11.00 9.26 -13.33
N ARG A 16 -10.35 8.13 -13.57
CA ARG A 16 -9.89 7.70 -14.90
C ARG A 16 -11.04 7.60 -15.90
N LYS A 17 -12.20 7.11 -15.45
CA LYS A 17 -13.43 7.02 -16.25
C LYS A 17 -14.17 8.34 -16.43
N GLY A 18 -13.69 9.44 -15.83
CA GLY A 18 -14.33 10.75 -15.90
C GLY A 18 -15.65 10.86 -15.11
N ILE A 19 -15.98 9.85 -14.30
CA ILE A 19 -17.21 9.82 -13.48
C ILE A 19 -16.98 10.38 -12.07
N GLY A 20 -15.71 10.44 -11.63
CA GLY A 20 -15.29 11.03 -10.36
C GLY A 20 -14.44 12.29 -10.54
N LYS A 21 -14.39 13.13 -9.49
CA LYS A 21 -13.47 14.26 -9.38
C LYS A 21 -12.46 13.99 -8.25
N PRO A 22 -11.18 14.38 -8.39
CA PRO A 22 -10.14 14.14 -7.38
C PRO A 22 -10.23 15.10 -6.16
N ILE A 23 -11.44 15.27 -5.61
CA ILE A 23 -11.71 16.21 -4.50
C ILE A 23 -10.90 15.83 -3.27
N GLY A 24 -10.18 16.80 -2.72
CA GLY A 24 -9.29 16.61 -1.57
C GLY A 24 -7.87 16.19 -1.94
N SER A 25 -7.58 15.87 -3.21
CA SER A 25 -6.22 15.54 -3.64
C SER A 25 -5.39 16.79 -3.90
N LEU A 26 -4.38 17.02 -3.05
CA LEU A 26 -3.45 18.13 -3.20
C LEU A 26 -2.71 18.07 -4.54
N THR A 27 -2.25 16.90 -4.98
CA THR A 27 -1.47 16.77 -6.21
C THR A 27 -2.31 17.02 -7.46
N GLN A 28 -3.60 16.68 -7.42
CA GLN A 28 -4.49 16.77 -8.57
C GLN A 28 -5.26 18.10 -8.67
N MET A 29 -5.56 18.74 -7.54
CA MET A 29 -6.35 19.98 -7.47
C MET A 29 -5.62 21.16 -6.84
N GLY A 30 -4.50 20.92 -6.16
CA GLY A 30 -3.70 21.97 -5.54
C GLY A 30 -2.97 22.82 -6.57
N THR A 31 -2.60 24.02 -6.15
CA THR A 31 -1.83 24.97 -6.97
C THR A 31 -0.53 25.35 -6.27
N ILE A 32 0.44 25.81 -7.06
CA ILE A 32 1.71 26.34 -6.58
C ILE A 32 1.83 27.81 -6.97
N ARG A 33 2.10 28.70 -6.01
CA ARG A 33 2.34 30.12 -6.30
C ARG A 33 3.78 30.32 -6.77
N LEU A 34 3.94 30.91 -7.95
CA LEU A 34 5.22 31.32 -8.50
C LEU A 34 5.36 32.83 -8.40
N GLY A 35 6.50 33.32 -7.91
CA GLY A 35 6.79 34.75 -7.82
C GLY A 35 5.92 35.50 -6.79
N LYS A 36 5.76 36.81 -7.00
CA LYS A 36 5.00 37.68 -6.09
C LYS A 36 3.49 37.43 -6.22
N ARG A 37 2.75 37.74 -5.15
CA ARG A 37 1.27 37.62 -5.13
C ARG A 37 0.59 38.43 -6.25
N THR A 38 1.16 39.56 -6.63
CA THR A 38 0.64 40.46 -7.67
C THR A 38 0.81 39.93 -9.09
N GLU A 39 1.62 38.88 -9.29
CA GLU A 39 1.84 38.28 -10.61
C GLU A 39 0.76 37.25 -10.98
N HIS A 40 -0.05 36.81 -10.02
CA HIS A 40 -1.15 35.85 -10.22
C HIS A 40 -0.73 34.54 -10.93
N ARG A 41 0.54 34.15 -10.83
CA ARG A 41 1.07 32.90 -11.39
C ARG A 41 0.85 31.74 -10.43
N VAL A 42 -0.27 31.04 -10.60
CA VAL A 42 -0.73 30.00 -9.68
C VAL A 42 -1.17 28.74 -10.46
N PRO A 43 -0.27 28.07 -11.21
CA PRO A 43 -0.61 26.85 -11.94
C PRO A 43 -1.00 25.70 -11.00
N LEU A 44 -1.72 24.71 -11.54
CA LEU A 44 -1.95 23.44 -10.85
C LEU A 44 -0.62 22.71 -10.62
N ILE A 45 -0.50 22.01 -9.51
CA ILE A 45 0.72 21.24 -9.17
C ILE A 45 1.01 20.20 -10.27
N LYS A 46 0.00 19.44 -10.69
CA LYS A 46 0.12 18.43 -11.76
C LYS A 46 0.52 18.98 -13.13
N ASP A 47 0.25 20.26 -13.40
CA ASP A 47 0.64 20.91 -14.67
C ASP A 47 2.05 21.54 -14.57
N PHE A 48 2.60 21.63 -13.35
CA PHE A 48 3.88 22.27 -13.09
C PHE A 48 5.02 21.25 -12.90
N VAL A 49 4.75 20.10 -12.29
CA VAL A 49 5.74 19.02 -12.07
C VAL A 49 5.33 17.74 -12.81
N PRO A 50 6.30 16.95 -13.34
CA PRO A 50 6.01 15.74 -14.10
C PRO A 50 5.63 14.59 -13.16
N LEU A 51 4.39 14.61 -12.67
CA LEU A 51 3.80 13.53 -11.88
C LEU A 51 3.33 12.39 -12.80
N ALA A 52 3.27 11.17 -12.26
CA ALA A 52 2.60 10.07 -12.95
C ALA A 52 1.13 10.44 -13.17
N ASP A 53 0.58 10.10 -14.34
CA ASP A 53 -0.84 10.25 -14.57
C ASP A 53 -1.60 9.24 -13.72
N LEU A 54 -2.84 9.59 -13.35
CA LEU A 54 -3.68 8.64 -12.64
C LEU A 54 -3.91 7.38 -13.44
N ASN A 55 -3.91 7.40 -14.77
CA ASN A 55 -4.01 6.24 -15.66
C ASN A 55 -2.81 5.29 -15.60
N ASP A 56 -1.64 5.78 -15.19
CA ASP A 56 -0.40 4.99 -15.16
C ASP A 56 -0.28 4.09 -13.91
N LEU A 57 -1.17 4.27 -12.92
CA LEU A 57 -1.11 3.51 -11.67
C LEU A 57 -1.58 2.05 -11.87
N VAL A 58 -0.89 1.10 -11.26
CA VAL A 58 -1.36 -0.30 -11.18
C VAL A 58 -1.41 -0.69 -9.71
N PHE A 59 -2.51 -1.32 -9.31
CA PHE A 59 -2.78 -1.62 -7.90
C PHE A 59 -2.59 -3.10 -7.61
N GLY A 60 -1.90 -3.36 -6.51
CA GLY A 60 -1.75 -4.66 -5.90
C GLY A 60 -1.52 -4.48 -4.40
N GLY A 61 -1.46 -5.58 -3.65
CA GLY A 61 -1.12 -5.52 -2.24
C GLY A 61 -1.40 -6.81 -1.51
N TRP A 62 -1.21 -6.77 -0.20
CA TRP A 62 -1.41 -7.92 0.68
C TRP A 62 -2.61 -7.69 1.59
N ASP A 63 -3.27 -8.78 1.96
CA ASP A 63 -4.25 -8.80 3.05
C ASP A 63 -4.27 -10.19 3.71
N ILE A 64 -4.79 -10.24 4.92
CA ILE A 64 -5.03 -11.49 5.67
C ILE A 64 -6.38 -12.12 5.32
N PHE A 65 -7.18 -11.46 4.49
CA PHE A 65 -8.42 -11.93 3.88
C PHE A 65 -8.26 -12.08 2.36
N GLU A 66 -8.95 -13.05 1.77
CA GLU A 66 -8.83 -13.39 0.33
C GLU A 66 -9.75 -12.55 -0.57
N GLU A 67 -10.59 -11.70 0.02
CA GLU A 67 -11.55 -10.87 -0.71
C GLU A 67 -10.86 -9.92 -1.70
N ASN A 68 -11.42 -9.81 -2.91
CA ASN A 68 -10.93 -8.84 -3.89
C ASN A 68 -11.28 -7.39 -3.48
N ALA A 69 -10.69 -6.40 -4.14
CA ALA A 69 -10.86 -5.00 -3.76
C ALA A 69 -12.32 -4.53 -3.83
N TYR A 70 -13.15 -5.09 -4.72
CA TYR A 70 -14.59 -4.77 -4.80
C TYR A 70 -15.34 -5.27 -3.56
N GLN A 71 -15.14 -6.53 -3.18
CA GLN A 71 -15.76 -7.12 -1.99
C GLN A 71 -15.32 -6.39 -0.73
N SER A 72 -14.02 -6.13 -0.59
CA SER A 72 -13.49 -5.36 0.54
C SER A 72 -13.99 -3.91 0.56
N ALA A 73 -14.20 -3.26 -0.59
CA ALA A 73 -14.82 -1.93 -0.66
C ALA A 73 -16.29 -1.94 -0.20
N LEU A 74 -17.07 -2.93 -0.62
CA LEU A 74 -18.46 -3.09 -0.18
C LEU A 74 -18.54 -3.33 1.33
N ASN A 75 -17.69 -4.22 1.85
CA ASN A 75 -17.64 -4.54 3.29
C ASN A 75 -17.19 -3.34 4.13
N ALA A 76 -16.30 -2.49 3.60
CA ALA A 76 -15.86 -1.28 4.28
C ALA A 76 -16.97 -0.23 4.42
N GLY A 77 -17.93 -0.19 3.51
CA GLY A 77 -19.10 0.70 3.60
C GLY A 77 -18.78 2.20 3.54
N VAL A 78 -17.61 2.59 3.00
CA VAL A 78 -17.22 4.00 2.83
C VAL A 78 -17.88 4.62 1.61
N LEU A 79 -17.95 3.87 0.51
CA LEU A 79 -18.62 4.25 -0.74
C LEU A 79 -19.93 3.46 -0.86
N ASP A 80 -20.97 4.09 -1.45
CA ASP A 80 -22.21 3.38 -1.70
C ASP A 80 -22.01 2.35 -2.82
N ARG A 81 -22.82 1.28 -2.81
CA ARG A 81 -22.78 0.26 -3.87
C ARG A 81 -22.84 0.87 -5.28
N LYS A 82 -23.67 1.90 -5.48
CA LYS A 82 -23.84 2.60 -6.76
C LYS A 82 -22.53 3.26 -7.23
N ASP A 83 -21.71 3.76 -6.31
CA ASP A 83 -20.45 4.43 -6.63
C ASP A 83 -19.38 3.43 -7.07
N LEU A 84 -19.52 2.16 -6.67
CA LEU A 84 -18.62 1.06 -7.01
C LEU A 84 -19.05 0.31 -8.29
N LEU A 85 -20.29 0.45 -8.76
CA LEU A 85 -20.80 -0.32 -9.90
C LEU A 85 -20.00 -0.05 -11.18
N ASP A 86 -19.70 1.21 -11.45
CA ASP A 86 -19.01 1.62 -12.68
C ASP A 86 -17.53 1.21 -12.71
N VAL A 87 -16.95 0.83 -11.57
CA VAL A 87 -15.55 0.40 -11.42
C VAL A 87 -15.41 -1.04 -10.93
N LYS A 88 -16.53 -1.77 -10.87
CA LYS A 88 -16.61 -3.13 -10.32
C LYS A 88 -15.62 -4.08 -11.00
N ASP A 89 -15.66 -4.17 -12.32
CA ASP A 89 -14.90 -5.16 -13.06
C ASP A 89 -13.39 -5.01 -12.83
N GLU A 90 -12.88 -3.77 -12.77
CA GLU A 90 -11.48 -3.48 -12.47
C GLU A 90 -11.13 -3.79 -11.01
N LEU A 91 -12.00 -3.44 -10.06
CA LEU A 91 -11.79 -3.74 -8.64
C LEU A 91 -11.81 -5.26 -8.37
N GLU A 92 -12.61 -6.04 -9.08
CA GLU A 92 -12.65 -7.51 -8.93
C GLU A 92 -11.37 -8.19 -9.43
N GLN A 93 -10.62 -7.57 -10.35
CA GLN A 93 -9.31 -8.08 -10.79
C GLN A 93 -8.21 -7.84 -9.75
N ILE A 94 -8.36 -6.82 -8.89
CA ILE A 94 -7.38 -6.53 -7.85
C ILE A 94 -7.61 -7.49 -6.68
N LYS A 95 -6.82 -8.56 -6.64
CA LYS A 95 -6.85 -9.58 -5.59
C LYS A 95 -5.65 -9.42 -4.66
N PRO A 96 -5.84 -9.60 -3.34
CA PRO A 96 -4.71 -9.53 -2.41
C PRO A 96 -3.81 -10.75 -2.57
N MET A 97 -2.53 -10.55 -2.31
CA MET A 97 -1.58 -11.61 -2.01
C MET A 97 -1.67 -11.99 -0.51
N PRO A 98 -1.34 -13.24 -0.12
CA PRO A 98 -1.33 -13.61 1.30
C PRO A 98 -0.37 -12.73 2.10
N ALA A 99 -0.80 -12.21 3.25
CA ALA A 99 -0.01 -11.28 4.04
C ALA A 99 0.91 -11.97 5.07
N VAL A 100 2.01 -11.31 5.42
CA VAL A 100 2.70 -11.55 6.69
C VAL A 100 1.87 -10.94 7.82
N PHE A 101 1.51 -11.74 8.82
CA PHE A 101 0.66 -11.35 9.93
C PHE A 101 1.07 -12.04 11.23
N ASP A 102 1.05 -11.28 12.32
CA ASP A 102 1.31 -11.77 13.67
C ASP A 102 0.23 -11.23 14.63
N PRO A 103 -0.62 -12.10 15.21
CA PRO A 103 -1.72 -11.67 16.06
C PRO A 103 -1.25 -11.04 17.38
N GLU A 104 0.01 -11.23 17.80
CA GLU A 104 0.53 -10.54 18.99
C GLU A 104 0.59 -9.02 18.78
N TYR A 105 0.75 -8.59 17.53
CA TYR A 105 0.77 -7.19 17.15
C TYR A 105 -0.61 -6.59 16.90
N VAL A 106 -1.61 -7.42 16.56
CA VAL A 106 -2.99 -6.98 16.27
C VAL A 106 -3.98 -8.00 16.86
N LYS A 107 -4.18 -7.94 18.18
CA LYS A 107 -4.85 -9.00 18.96
C LYS A 107 -6.31 -9.27 18.61
N LYS A 108 -7.02 -8.28 18.07
CA LYS A 108 -8.46 -8.38 17.76
C LYS A 108 -8.76 -8.83 16.34
N LEU A 109 -7.73 -9.15 15.57
CA LEU A 109 -7.85 -9.46 14.16
C LEU A 109 -7.39 -10.89 13.91
N HIS A 110 -8.18 -11.62 13.12
CA HIS A 110 -7.90 -12.99 12.73
C HIS A 110 -8.11 -13.09 11.23
N GLY A 111 -7.09 -13.54 10.51
CA GLY A 111 -7.17 -13.78 9.08
C GLY A 111 -6.49 -15.11 8.74
N THR A 112 -6.99 -15.76 7.70
CA THR A 112 -6.57 -17.08 7.26
C THR A 112 -5.69 -17.04 6.02
N TYR A 113 -5.66 -15.91 5.33
CA TYR A 113 -4.93 -15.72 4.08
C TYR A 113 -3.54 -15.14 4.35
N VAL A 114 -2.72 -15.94 5.04
CA VAL A 114 -1.42 -15.51 5.57
C VAL A 114 -0.27 -16.35 5.02
N LYS A 115 0.90 -15.71 4.83
CA LYS A 115 2.14 -16.40 4.45
C LYS A 115 2.62 -17.31 5.57
N LYS A 116 3.30 -18.38 5.18
CA LYS A 116 3.96 -19.33 6.09
C LYS A 116 5.42 -19.45 5.70
N GLY A 117 6.31 -19.38 6.67
CA GLY A 117 7.74 -19.46 6.46
C GLY A 117 8.43 -20.00 7.71
N LYS A 118 9.68 -20.45 7.55
CA LYS A 118 10.50 -20.99 8.64
C LYS A 118 10.81 -19.93 9.69
N ASN A 119 11.04 -18.70 9.23
CA ASN A 119 11.29 -17.55 10.08
C ASN A 119 10.88 -16.23 9.41
N LYS A 120 10.99 -15.12 10.14
CA LYS A 120 10.65 -13.78 9.64
C LYS A 120 11.50 -13.36 8.44
N MET A 121 12.74 -13.86 8.32
CA MET A 121 13.57 -13.62 7.14
C MET A 121 13.02 -14.35 5.90
N ASP A 122 12.60 -15.60 6.04
CA ASP A 122 11.95 -16.36 4.97
C ASP A 122 10.65 -15.67 4.51
N LEU A 123 9.88 -15.12 5.45
CA LEU A 123 8.70 -14.30 5.12
C LEU A 123 9.08 -13.01 4.38
N ALA A 124 10.19 -12.36 4.75
CA ALA A 124 10.70 -11.19 4.04
C ALA A 124 11.08 -11.54 2.60
N GLU A 125 11.78 -12.66 2.38
CA GLU A 125 12.15 -13.12 1.03
C GLU A 125 10.93 -13.44 0.17
N GLN A 126 9.87 -14.02 0.74
CA GLN A 126 8.61 -14.22 0.04
C GLN A 126 7.95 -12.89 -0.37
N LEU A 127 8.00 -11.85 0.48
CA LEU A 127 7.52 -10.52 0.11
C LEU A 127 8.36 -9.88 -0.99
N ARG A 128 9.69 -10.06 -0.95
CA ARG A 128 10.60 -9.59 -2.00
C ARG A 128 10.32 -10.26 -3.33
N GLU A 129 10.01 -11.55 -3.32
CA GLU A 129 9.60 -12.31 -4.50
C GLU A 129 8.26 -11.79 -5.07
N ASP A 130 7.26 -11.59 -4.21
CA ASP A 130 5.97 -10.99 -4.62
C ASP A 130 6.17 -9.61 -5.28
N ILE A 131 7.03 -8.76 -4.71
CA ILE A 131 7.37 -7.43 -5.26
C ILE A 131 7.96 -7.56 -6.67
N ARG A 132 8.91 -8.48 -6.87
CA ARG A 132 9.56 -8.71 -8.17
C ARG A 132 8.57 -9.26 -9.19
N ASN A 133 7.74 -10.23 -8.80
CA ASN A 133 6.73 -10.82 -9.67
C ASN A 133 5.68 -9.79 -10.08
N PHE A 134 5.16 -9.00 -9.13
CA PHE A 134 4.20 -7.94 -9.43
C PHE A 134 4.78 -6.92 -10.42
N LYS A 135 6.05 -6.53 -10.26
CA LYS A 135 6.74 -5.63 -11.19
C LYS A 135 6.81 -6.21 -12.60
N GLN A 136 7.23 -7.48 -12.71
CA GLN A 136 7.43 -8.17 -13.97
C GLN A 136 6.12 -8.43 -14.70
N GLU A 137 5.13 -9.00 -14.01
CA GLU A 137 3.84 -9.39 -14.58
C GLU A 137 3.05 -8.19 -15.13
N ASN A 138 3.21 -7.02 -14.50
CA ASN A 138 2.53 -5.78 -14.91
C ASN A 138 3.42 -4.85 -15.74
N ASN A 139 4.66 -5.27 -16.08
CA ASN A 139 5.62 -4.49 -16.86
C ASN A 139 5.82 -3.06 -16.33
N LEU A 140 6.13 -2.94 -15.04
CA LEU A 140 6.21 -1.65 -14.33
C LEU A 140 7.64 -1.11 -14.28
N ASP A 141 7.82 0.19 -14.56
CA ASP A 141 9.12 0.85 -14.44
C ASP A 141 9.56 0.99 -12.97
N ARG A 142 8.61 1.34 -12.10
CA ARG A 142 8.81 1.67 -10.69
C ARG A 142 7.66 1.17 -9.82
N LEU A 143 7.95 1.01 -8.54
CA LEU A 143 6.99 0.62 -7.52
C LEU A 143 7.05 1.61 -6.35
N ILE A 144 5.96 1.68 -5.59
CA ILE A 144 5.90 2.26 -4.25
C ILE A 144 5.09 1.33 -3.36
N MET A 145 5.40 1.28 -2.07
CA MET A 145 4.61 0.57 -1.08
C MET A 145 4.08 1.56 -0.04
N VAL A 146 2.80 1.42 0.32
CA VAL A 146 2.16 2.21 1.37
C VAL A 146 1.52 1.27 2.37
N TRP A 147 1.90 1.36 3.63
CA TRP A 147 1.35 0.57 4.72
C TRP A 147 -0.01 1.11 5.15
N CYS A 148 -1.06 0.45 4.68
CA CYS A 148 -2.43 0.63 5.15
C CYS A 148 -2.90 -0.57 5.99
N GLY A 149 -1.97 -1.24 6.66
CA GLY A 149 -2.27 -2.33 7.59
C GLY A 149 -2.95 -1.83 8.86
N SER A 150 -3.49 -2.76 9.65
CA SER A 150 -4.02 -2.41 10.98
C SER A 150 -2.91 -1.85 11.86
N THR A 151 -3.26 -0.90 12.73
CA THR A 151 -2.31 -0.34 13.70
C THR A 151 -1.80 -1.43 14.62
N GLU A 152 -0.49 -1.68 14.55
CA GLU A 152 0.22 -2.60 15.42
C GLU A 152 0.37 -1.99 16.82
N VAL A 153 0.46 -2.85 17.85
CA VAL A 153 0.82 -2.39 19.19
C VAL A 153 2.17 -1.68 19.18
N TYR A 154 2.31 -0.68 20.04
CA TYR A 154 3.57 0.04 20.20
C TYR A 154 4.69 -0.88 20.66
N LEU A 155 5.87 -0.71 20.08
CA LEU A 155 7.12 -1.32 20.49
C LEU A 155 8.11 -0.24 20.90
N GLU A 156 8.78 -0.45 22.03
CA GLU A 156 9.98 0.32 22.35
C GLU A 156 11.15 -0.13 21.46
N PRO A 157 12.05 0.80 21.09
CA PRO A 157 13.29 0.44 20.42
C PRO A 157 14.06 -0.63 21.20
N HIS A 158 14.42 -1.70 20.52
CA HIS A 158 15.14 -2.83 21.10
C HIS A 158 16.57 -2.90 20.54
N GLU A 159 17.47 -3.64 21.20
CA GLU A 159 18.85 -3.80 20.75
C GLU A 159 18.93 -4.39 19.33
N VAL A 160 17.97 -5.25 18.98
CA VAL A 160 17.88 -5.88 17.66
C VAL A 160 17.59 -4.89 16.53
N HIS A 161 17.10 -3.69 16.83
CA HIS A 161 16.81 -2.65 15.83
C HIS A 161 18.00 -1.72 15.57
N GLN A 162 19.08 -1.81 16.35
CA GLN A 162 20.15 -0.80 16.37
C GLN A 162 21.09 -0.86 15.15
N SER A 163 21.11 -1.97 14.42
CA SER A 163 21.85 -2.09 13.17
C SER A 163 21.16 -3.08 12.23
N LEU A 164 21.45 -2.94 10.93
CA LEU A 164 20.91 -3.86 9.92
C LEU A 164 21.31 -5.31 10.19
N GLU A 165 22.57 -5.55 10.56
CA GLU A 165 23.06 -6.90 10.90
C GLU A 165 22.30 -7.53 12.07
N LYS A 166 22.07 -6.77 13.15
CA LYS A 166 21.30 -7.23 14.31
C LYS A 166 19.84 -7.49 13.93
N PHE A 167 19.27 -6.64 13.08
CA PHE A 167 17.88 -6.76 12.61
C PHE A 167 17.69 -8.01 11.76
N GLU A 168 18.57 -8.25 10.78
CA GLU A 168 18.55 -9.43 9.92
C GLU A 168 18.74 -10.72 10.73
N LYS A 169 19.68 -10.74 11.69
CA LYS A 169 19.86 -11.86 12.62
C LYS A 169 18.58 -12.13 13.43
N ALA A 170 17.96 -11.09 13.98
CA ALA A 170 16.73 -11.20 14.74
C ALA A 170 15.54 -11.72 13.91
N MET A 171 15.49 -11.40 12.61
CA MET A 171 14.51 -12.00 11.70
C MET A 171 14.72 -13.50 11.51
N VAL A 172 15.97 -13.95 11.37
CA VAL A 172 16.30 -15.38 11.23
C VAL A 172 15.94 -16.15 12.51
N GLU A 173 16.15 -15.53 13.67
CA GLU A 173 15.88 -16.11 15.00
C GLU A 173 14.40 -15.98 15.44
N ASN A 174 13.51 -15.43 14.60
CA ASN A 174 12.10 -15.16 14.93
C ASN A 174 11.91 -14.28 16.18
N HIS A 175 12.82 -13.33 16.40
CA HIS A 175 12.79 -12.50 17.60
C HIS A 175 11.44 -11.78 17.74
N PRO A 176 10.80 -11.79 18.93
CA PRO A 176 9.46 -11.26 19.11
C PRO A 176 9.38 -9.77 18.78
N ALA A 177 10.42 -8.98 19.06
CA ALA A 177 10.48 -7.53 18.79
C ALA A 177 10.53 -7.11 17.31
N ILE A 178 10.43 -8.03 16.35
CA ILE A 178 10.29 -7.70 14.93
C ILE A 178 8.82 -7.74 14.55
N ALA A 179 8.22 -6.58 14.26
CA ALA A 179 6.83 -6.48 13.86
C ALA A 179 6.62 -6.80 12.37
N PRO A 180 5.43 -7.26 11.95
CA PRO A 180 5.11 -7.45 10.54
C PRO A 180 5.42 -6.22 9.68
N SER A 181 5.01 -5.01 10.07
CA SER A 181 5.31 -3.78 9.34
C SER A 181 6.81 -3.58 9.05
N MET A 182 7.68 -3.98 9.99
CA MET A 182 9.14 -3.91 9.82
C MET A 182 9.64 -4.88 8.75
N ILE A 183 9.00 -6.06 8.60
CA ILE A 183 9.31 -7.05 7.57
C ILE A 183 8.95 -6.49 6.18
N TYR A 184 7.79 -5.83 6.05
CA TYR A 184 7.41 -5.16 4.80
C TYR A 184 8.33 -4.00 4.44
N ALA A 185 8.68 -3.17 5.42
CA ALA A 185 9.64 -2.08 5.23
C ALA A 185 11.00 -2.63 4.77
N TYR A 186 11.52 -3.66 5.44
CA TYR A 186 12.76 -4.32 5.06
C TYR A 186 12.69 -4.88 3.62
N ALA A 187 11.64 -5.65 3.29
CA ALA A 187 11.47 -6.22 1.96
C ALA A 187 11.41 -5.15 0.86
N SER A 188 10.64 -4.08 1.09
CA SER A 188 10.51 -2.96 0.16
C SER A 188 11.86 -2.28 -0.09
N LEU A 189 12.56 -1.93 0.99
CA LEU A 189 13.84 -1.22 0.90
C LEU A 189 14.92 -2.08 0.23
N LYS A 190 14.93 -3.41 0.47
CA LYS A 190 15.86 -4.32 -0.21
C LYS A 190 15.58 -4.47 -1.71
N GLU A 191 14.35 -4.27 -2.15
CA GLU A 191 13.96 -4.22 -3.57
C GLU A 191 14.03 -2.81 -4.17
N GLY A 192 14.54 -1.81 -3.43
CA GLY A 192 14.62 -0.43 -3.90
C GLY A 192 13.27 0.26 -4.07
N VAL A 193 12.23 -0.25 -3.39
CA VAL A 193 10.87 0.27 -3.42
C VAL A 193 10.68 1.25 -2.26
N PRO A 194 10.34 2.53 -2.52
CA PRO A 194 9.98 3.47 -1.48
C PRO A 194 8.81 2.95 -0.64
N TYR A 195 8.93 3.11 0.69
CA TYR A 195 7.95 2.66 1.67
C TYR A 195 7.42 3.85 2.46
N ALA A 196 6.11 3.90 2.66
CA ALA A 196 5.40 4.93 3.42
C ALA A 196 4.41 4.31 4.41
#